data_AF-A0A9K3CNH6-F1
#
_entry.id   AF-A0A9K3CNH6-F1
#
_cell.length_a   1.000
_cell.length_b   1.000
_cell.length_c   1.000
_cell.angle_alpha   90.00
_cell.angle_beta   90.00
_cell.angle_gamma   90.00
#
_symmetry.space_group_name_H-M   'P 1'
#
loop_
_entity.id
_entity.type
_entity.pdbx_description
1 polymer ?
#
loop_
_entity_poly.entity_id
_entity_poly.type
_entity_poly.pdbx_seq_one_letter_code
_entity_poly.pdbx_strand_id
1 'polypeptide(L)'
;MAPEQTLVDLEDLLAPQAGQKGQPTAADSRMYHHPVMSARADRPSVEFFFEGVPMLARPGEMLSTALMAAGVRVLGIHHKDKSTQGLFCANGQCGQCKVVVEGVGVEKACVTPVTKGMRVSRISPTSMDIWAQPHTATAHSSQGPVSVDCNVLVIGAGPAGISACMSLAEAGIEECTCINSTPLSDTSTGTPTETGPGPQ
;
A
#
# COMPACT_ATOMS: atom_id res chain seq x y z
N MET A 1 -40.63 22.62 -11.38
CA MET A 1 -40.23 21.27 -11.81
C MET A 1 -38.73 21.28 -12.00
N ALA A 2 -37.97 20.87 -10.98
CA ALA A 2 -36.54 20.59 -11.15
C ALA A 2 -36.41 19.24 -11.87
N PRO A 3 -35.43 19.08 -12.79
CA PRO A 3 -35.31 17.85 -13.57
C PRO A 3 -34.96 16.68 -12.65
N GLU A 4 -35.68 15.59 -12.84
CA GLU A 4 -35.45 14.27 -12.27
C GLU A 4 -34.02 13.85 -12.65
N GLN A 5 -33.07 13.99 -11.73
CA GLN A 5 -31.74 13.46 -11.93
C GLN A 5 -31.88 11.94 -11.96
N THR A 6 -31.67 11.37 -13.14
CA THR A 6 -31.57 9.93 -13.36
C THR A 6 -30.51 9.39 -12.42
N LEU A 7 -30.97 8.76 -11.33
CA LEU A 7 -30.13 8.00 -10.43
C LEU A 7 -29.50 6.90 -11.28
N VAL A 8 -28.22 7.08 -11.64
CA VAL A 8 -27.41 5.98 -12.15
C VAL A 8 -27.35 4.99 -10.99
N ASP A 9 -27.97 3.82 -11.16
CA ASP A 9 -28.00 2.80 -10.12
C ASP A 9 -26.56 2.48 -9.70
N LEU A 10 -26.33 2.40 -8.39
CA LEU A 10 -24.99 2.18 -7.84
C LEU A 10 -24.37 0.88 -8.36
N GLU A 11 -25.22 -0.07 -8.75
CA GLU A 11 -24.89 -1.31 -9.42
C GLU A 11 -24.36 -1.08 -10.84
N ASP A 12 -24.85 -0.10 -11.61
CA ASP A 12 -24.36 0.23 -12.96
C ASP A 12 -22.99 0.93 -12.99
N LEU A 13 -22.64 1.64 -11.91
CA LEU A 13 -21.31 2.21 -11.69
C LEU A 13 -20.26 1.17 -11.27
N LEU A 14 -20.71 0.04 -10.71
CA LEU A 14 -19.89 -1.06 -10.23
C LEU A 14 -19.94 -2.29 -11.17
N ALA A 15 -20.89 -2.34 -12.11
CA ALA A 15 -21.04 -3.43 -13.06
C ALA A 15 -19.86 -3.48 -14.04
N PRO A 16 -19.33 -4.68 -14.37
CA PRO A 16 -18.26 -4.84 -15.35
C PRO A 16 -18.75 -4.55 -16.78
N GLN A 17 -18.69 -3.29 -17.20
CA GLN A 17 -18.85 -2.78 -18.57
C GLN A 17 -17.48 -2.59 -19.26
N ALA A 18 -17.13 -3.45 -20.23
CA ALA A 18 -15.85 -3.34 -20.95
C ALA A 18 -15.57 -1.91 -21.47
N GLY A 19 -14.46 -1.29 -21.00
CA GLY A 19 -14.05 0.06 -21.39
C GLY A 19 -14.48 1.20 -20.46
N GLN A 20 -15.13 0.92 -19.32
CA GLN A 20 -15.44 1.94 -18.30
C GLN A 20 -14.20 2.32 -17.46
N LYS A 21 -14.12 3.60 -17.04
CA LYS A 21 -13.11 4.09 -16.08
C LYS A 21 -13.24 3.31 -14.76
N GLY A 22 -12.24 2.50 -14.43
CA GLY A 22 -12.18 1.79 -13.14
C GLY A 22 -12.14 0.27 -13.24
N GLN A 23 -12.35 -0.32 -14.41
CA GLN A 23 -12.21 -1.76 -14.61
C GLN A 23 -10.80 -2.21 -14.98
N PRO A 24 -10.46 -3.48 -14.71
CA PRO A 24 -9.22 -4.06 -15.20
C PRO A 24 -9.17 -4.07 -16.73
N THR A 25 -8.06 -3.60 -17.30
CA THR A 25 -7.79 -3.65 -18.73
C THR A 25 -6.80 -4.76 -19.04
N ALA A 26 -6.92 -5.38 -20.21
CA ALA A 26 -5.95 -6.38 -20.68
C ALA A 26 -4.53 -5.80 -20.87
N ALA A 27 -4.40 -4.48 -20.96
CA ALA A 27 -3.13 -3.79 -21.14
C ALA A 27 -2.48 -3.47 -19.79
N ASP A 28 -1.25 -3.95 -19.61
CA ASP A 28 -0.38 -3.58 -18.51
C ASP A 28 0.16 -2.15 -18.72
N SER A 29 -0.24 -1.22 -17.85
CA SER A 29 0.09 0.21 -17.92
C SER A 29 1.45 0.56 -17.31
N ARG A 30 2.31 -0.43 -17.04
CA ARG A 30 3.64 -0.19 -16.46
C ARG A 30 4.60 0.51 -17.43
N MET A 31 5.47 1.33 -16.87
CA MET A 31 6.58 1.93 -17.60
C MET A 31 7.74 0.91 -17.70
N TYR A 32 7.92 0.35 -18.90
CA TYR A 32 9.02 -0.58 -19.22
C TYR A 32 10.27 0.12 -19.75
N HIS A 33 10.12 1.35 -20.21
CA HIS A 33 11.22 2.18 -20.68
C HIS A 33 11.19 3.51 -19.94
N HIS A 34 12.28 3.87 -19.29
CA HIS A 34 12.48 5.18 -18.68
C HIS A 34 13.85 5.73 -19.12
N PRO A 35 13.98 7.03 -19.47
CA PRO A 35 15.22 7.58 -20.04
C PRO A 35 16.43 7.47 -19.12
N VAL A 36 16.19 7.39 -17.81
CA VAL A 36 17.24 7.42 -16.77
C VAL A 36 17.42 6.07 -16.07
N MET A 37 16.40 5.21 -16.03
CA MET A 37 16.40 4.00 -15.22
C MET A 37 15.96 2.81 -16.04
N SER A 38 16.67 1.68 -15.92
CA SER A 38 16.24 0.43 -16.49
C SER A 38 15.06 -0.14 -15.69
N ALA A 39 14.01 -0.56 -16.39
CA ALA A 39 12.90 -1.25 -15.74
C ALA A 39 13.37 -2.63 -15.26
N ARG A 40 13.05 -2.97 -14.01
CA ARG A 40 13.16 -4.33 -13.46
C ARG A 40 12.06 -5.19 -14.06
N ALA A 41 12.23 -5.61 -15.31
CA ALA A 41 11.24 -6.32 -16.12
C ALA A 41 11.22 -7.84 -15.87
N ASP A 42 12.21 -8.36 -15.16
CA ASP A 42 12.50 -9.79 -14.96
C ASP A 42 11.92 -10.38 -13.66
N ARG A 43 11.11 -9.61 -12.91
CA ARG A 43 10.52 -10.13 -11.67
C ARG A 43 9.43 -11.15 -11.97
N PRO A 44 9.42 -12.32 -11.32
CA PRO A 44 8.33 -13.28 -11.46
C PRO A 44 7.02 -12.61 -11.05
N SER A 45 5.89 -13.04 -11.62
CA SER A 45 4.58 -12.55 -11.22
C SER A 45 3.94 -13.43 -10.14
N VAL A 46 3.10 -12.82 -9.31
CA VAL A 46 2.17 -13.51 -8.42
C VAL A 46 0.75 -13.20 -8.87
N GLU A 47 -0.09 -14.23 -8.89
CA GLU A 47 -1.50 -14.10 -9.20
C GLU A 47 -2.31 -13.71 -7.96
N PHE A 48 -3.24 -12.77 -8.14
CA PHE A 48 -4.25 -12.39 -7.15
C PHE A 48 -5.57 -12.09 -7.90
N PHE A 49 -6.66 -11.86 -7.17
CA PHE A 49 -7.98 -11.63 -7.74
C PHE A 49 -8.55 -10.29 -7.30
N PHE A 50 -9.06 -9.53 -8.26
CA PHE A 50 -9.83 -8.33 -7.99
C PHE A 50 -11.25 -8.50 -8.55
N GLU A 51 -12.25 -8.51 -7.67
CA GLU A 51 -13.66 -8.77 -8.01
C GLU A 51 -13.84 -10.07 -8.80
N GLY A 52 -13.10 -11.11 -8.41
CA GLY A 52 -13.10 -12.41 -9.06
C GLY A 52 -12.29 -12.48 -10.36
N VAL A 53 -11.80 -11.36 -10.89
CA VAL A 53 -10.99 -11.34 -12.10
C VAL A 53 -9.51 -11.59 -11.74
N PRO A 54 -8.82 -12.56 -12.38
CA PRO A 54 -7.41 -12.82 -12.13
C PRO A 54 -6.53 -11.65 -12.60
N MET A 55 -5.55 -11.30 -11.77
CA MET A 55 -4.61 -10.19 -11.96
C MET A 55 -3.18 -10.66 -11.67
N LEU A 56 -2.20 -9.98 -12.28
CA LEU A 56 -0.78 -10.22 -12.02
C LEU A 56 -0.16 -9.02 -11.27
N ALA A 57 0.57 -9.33 -10.21
CA ALA A 57 1.40 -8.38 -9.46
C ALA A 57 2.85 -8.87 -9.41
N ARG A 58 3.78 -7.98 -9.04
CA ARG A 58 5.13 -8.39 -8.65
C ARG A 58 5.13 -8.83 -7.18
N PRO A 59 5.99 -9.77 -6.75
CA PRO A 59 6.13 -10.17 -5.36
C PRO A 59 6.37 -8.95 -4.45
N GLY A 60 5.59 -8.86 -3.37
CA GLY A 60 5.70 -7.76 -2.40
C GLY A 60 5.27 -6.39 -2.91
N GLU A 61 4.72 -6.31 -4.12
CA GLU A 61 4.21 -5.06 -4.68
C GLU A 61 2.98 -4.58 -3.91
N MET A 62 2.84 -3.26 -3.74
CA MET A 62 1.63 -2.70 -3.11
C MET A 62 0.41 -2.94 -4.00
N LEU A 63 -0.71 -3.31 -3.39
CA LEU A 63 -1.96 -3.63 -4.07
C LEU A 63 -2.43 -2.49 -4.98
N SER A 64 -2.27 -1.23 -4.55
CA SER A 64 -2.58 -0.07 -5.40
C SER A 64 -1.75 -0.02 -6.67
N THR A 65 -0.48 -0.40 -6.62
CA THR A 65 0.42 -0.39 -7.78
C THR A 65 0.00 -1.46 -8.78
N ALA A 66 -0.32 -2.66 -8.30
CA ALA A 66 -0.81 -3.75 -9.15
C ALA A 66 -2.16 -3.40 -9.81
N LEU A 67 -3.11 -2.86 -9.03
CA LEU A 67 -4.41 -2.42 -9.55
C LEU A 67 -4.26 -1.29 -10.57
N MET A 68 -3.39 -0.31 -10.30
CA MET A 68 -3.10 0.78 -11.23
C MET A 68 -2.47 0.29 -12.54
N ALA A 69 -1.53 -0.64 -12.46
CA ALA A 69 -0.92 -1.29 -13.62
C ALA A 69 -1.97 -2.02 -14.47
N ALA A 70 -2.94 -2.66 -13.82
CA ALA A 70 -4.08 -3.32 -14.46
C ALA A 70 -5.19 -2.35 -14.93
N GLY A 71 -5.00 -1.03 -14.84
CA GLY A 71 -6.00 -0.05 -15.31
C GLY A 71 -7.12 0.30 -14.31
N VAL A 72 -7.14 -0.33 -13.14
CA VAL A 72 -8.13 -0.05 -12.08
C VAL A 72 -7.80 1.30 -11.43
N ARG A 73 -8.76 2.23 -11.45
CA ARG A 73 -8.63 3.59 -10.89
C ARG A 73 -9.59 3.87 -9.74
N VAL A 74 -10.76 3.22 -9.78
CA VAL A 74 -11.81 3.36 -8.78
C VAL A 74 -11.72 2.17 -7.85
N LEU A 75 -11.50 2.44 -6.56
CA LEU A 75 -11.34 1.44 -5.49
C LEU A 75 -12.54 1.44 -4.53
N GLY A 76 -13.37 2.47 -4.59
CA GLY A 76 -14.55 2.59 -3.75
C GLY A 76 -15.44 3.75 -4.13
N ILE A 77 -16.59 3.83 -3.48
CA ILE A 77 -17.53 4.95 -3.57
C ILE A 77 -17.75 5.51 -2.17
N HIS A 78 -17.63 6.83 -2.03
CA HIS A 78 -17.83 7.49 -0.75
C HIS A 78 -19.30 7.40 -0.32
N HIS A 79 -19.55 6.90 0.89
CA HIS A 79 -20.89 6.62 1.40
C HIS A 79 -21.85 7.83 1.38
N LYS A 80 -21.35 9.05 1.67
CA LYS A 80 -22.15 10.26 1.85
C LYS A 80 -22.48 10.98 0.54
N ASP A 81 -21.48 11.29 -0.27
CA ASP A 81 -21.62 12.10 -1.49
C ASP A 81 -21.52 11.30 -2.79
N LYS A 82 -21.31 9.99 -2.70
CA LYS A 82 -21.20 9.07 -3.83
C LYS A 82 -20.05 9.36 -4.80
N SER A 83 -19.07 10.16 -4.38
CA SER A 83 -17.86 10.39 -5.16
C SER A 83 -17.02 9.12 -5.28
N THR A 84 -16.33 8.95 -6.42
CA THR A 84 -15.39 7.85 -6.62
C THR A 84 -14.14 8.06 -5.76
N GLN A 85 -13.64 6.98 -5.17
CA GLN A 85 -12.42 6.96 -4.38
C GLN A 85 -11.37 6.08 -5.05
N GLY A 86 -10.10 6.46 -4.91
CA GLY A 86 -8.98 5.77 -5.53
C GLY A 86 -7.65 6.11 -4.86
N LEU A 87 -6.55 5.84 -5.56
CA LEU A 87 -5.23 6.24 -5.09
C LEU A 87 -5.06 7.76 -5.17
N PHE A 88 -4.63 8.36 -4.06
CA PHE A 88 -4.34 9.79 -3.98
C PHE A 88 -2.95 10.04 -3.40
N CYS A 89 -2.75 9.75 -2.10
CA CYS A 89 -1.50 10.06 -1.39
C CYS A 89 -0.37 9.03 -1.56
N ALA A 90 -0.70 7.78 -1.89
CA ALA A 90 0.22 6.65 -1.95
C ALA A 90 1.14 6.43 -0.71
N ASN A 91 0.75 6.91 0.47
CA ASN A 91 1.55 6.80 1.71
C ASN A 91 0.74 6.41 2.96
N GLY A 92 -0.49 5.92 2.77
CA GLY A 92 -1.35 5.43 3.85
C GLY A 92 -2.11 6.49 4.67
N GLN A 93 -1.98 7.79 4.36
CA GLN A 93 -2.57 8.87 5.18
C GLN A 93 -4.01 9.22 4.80
N CYS A 94 -4.33 9.34 3.50
CA CYS A 94 -5.65 9.85 3.08
C CYS A 94 -6.82 8.86 3.25
N GLY A 95 -6.54 7.55 3.23
CA GLY A 95 -7.57 6.51 3.33
C GLY A 95 -8.60 6.46 2.18
N GLN A 96 -8.32 7.03 1.00
CA GLN A 96 -9.20 6.93 -0.17
C GLN A 96 -9.00 5.63 -0.99
N CYS A 97 -7.85 4.98 -0.84
CA CYS A 97 -7.52 3.73 -1.54
C CYS A 97 -7.98 2.47 -0.79
N LYS A 98 -9.06 2.57 -0.02
CA LYS A 98 -9.54 1.43 0.77
C LYS A 98 -10.17 0.37 -0.11
N VAL A 99 -9.91 -0.88 0.23
CA VAL A 99 -10.42 -2.07 -0.44
C VAL A 99 -10.75 -3.12 0.62
N VAL A 100 -11.55 -4.11 0.25
CA VAL A 100 -11.84 -5.26 1.10
C VAL A 100 -10.96 -6.42 0.67
N VAL A 101 -10.23 -7.01 1.61
CA VAL A 101 -9.39 -8.20 1.42
C VAL A 101 -10.04 -9.37 2.15
N GLU A 102 -10.32 -10.45 1.42
CA GLU A 102 -10.98 -11.64 1.97
C GLU A 102 -10.17 -12.24 3.13
N GLY A 103 -10.84 -12.50 4.26
CA GLY A 103 -10.22 -13.03 5.49
C GLY A 103 -9.47 -12.00 6.35
N VAL A 104 -9.28 -10.77 5.87
CA VAL A 104 -8.58 -9.69 6.59
C VAL A 104 -9.51 -8.52 6.93
N GLY A 105 -10.35 -8.11 5.98
CA GLY A 105 -11.27 -6.97 6.14
C GLY A 105 -10.85 -5.75 5.32
N VAL A 106 -11.05 -4.55 5.87
CA VAL A 106 -10.80 -3.29 5.14
C VAL A 106 -9.34 -2.88 5.27
N GLU A 107 -8.66 -2.80 4.13
CA GLU A 107 -7.23 -2.50 4.02
C GLU A 107 -6.97 -1.28 3.15
N LYS A 108 -5.79 -0.66 3.32
CA LYS A 108 -5.34 0.47 2.48
C LYS A 108 -4.45 -0.07 1.37
N ALA A 109 -4.97 -0.11 0.13
CA ALA A 109 -4.26 -0.71 -1.00
C ALA A 109 -2.83 -0.15 -1.23
N CYS A 110 -2.54 1.10 -0.85
CA CYS A 110 -1.22 1.70 -1.03
C CYS A 110 -0.13 1.26 -0.07
N VAL A 111 -0.47 0.55 1.01
CA VAL A 111 0.50 0.03 2.00
C VAL A 111 0.34 -1.46 2.26
N THR A 112 -0.63 -2.10 1.61
CA THR A 112 -0.87 -3.54 1.70
C THR A 112 -0.13 -4.26 0.56
N PRO A 113 0.87 -5.11 0.83
CA PRO A 113 1.55 -5.91 -0.20
C PRO A 113 0.65 -7.01 -0.75
N VAL A 114 0.73 -7.27 -2.06
CA VAL A 114 0.02 -8.38 -2.72
C VAL A 114 0.68 -9.70 -2.33
N THR A 115 -0.17 -10.69 -2.01
CA THR A 115 0.23 -12.08 -1.81
C THR A 115 -0.48 -13.00 -2.81
N LYS A 116 0.13 -14.15 -3.09
CA LYS A 116 -0.43 -15.14 -4.03
C LYS A 116 -1.82 -15.58 -3.57
N GLY A 117 -2.80 -15.56 -4.47
CA GLY A 117 -4.16 -15.98 -4.21
C GLY A 117 -5.00 -14.99 -3.40
N MET A 118 -4.47 -13.79 -3.08
CA MET A 118 -5.22 -12.74 -2.40
C MET A 118 -6.49 -12.38 -3.20
N ARG A 119 -7.63 -12.26 -2.51
CA ARG A 119 -8.91 -11.89 -3.11
C ARG A 119 -9.34 -10.52 -2.58
N VAL A 120 -9.60 -9.62 -3.50
CA VAL A 120 -9.83 -8.20 -3.21
C VAL A 120 -11.11 -7.74 -3.90
N SER A 121 -11.89 -6.89 -3.24
CA SER A 121 -13.03 -6.20 -3.84
C SER A 121 -13.05 -4.73 -3.45
N ARG A 122 -13.81 -3.93 -4.21
CA ARG A 122 -14.03 -2.52 -3.88
C ARG A 122 -14.83 -2.36 -2.60
N ILE A 123 -14.58 -1.27 -1.91
CA ILE A 123 -15.44 -0.85 -0.80
C ILE A 123 -16.76 -0.29 -1.37
N SER A 124 -17.88 -0.96 -1.08
CA SER A 124 -19.23 -0.50 -1.42
C SER A 124 -19.97 0.01 -0.18
N PRO A 125 -21.05 0.79 -0.32
CA PRO A 125 -21.94 1.13 0.79
C PRO A 125 -22.57 -0.10 1.48
N THR A 126 -22.79 -1.19 0.74
CA THR A 126 -23.23 -2.48 1.28
C THR A 126 -22.11 -3.25 1.99
N SER A 127 -20.85 -2.83 1.81
CA SER A 127 -19.70 -3.35 2.55
C SER A 127 -19.52 -2.67 3.92
N MET A 128 -20.46 -1.81 4.37
CA MET A 128 -20.37 -1.16 5.69
C MET A 128 -20.42 -2.19 6.84
N ASP A 129 -21.11 -3.31 6.67
CA ASP A 129 -21.13 -4.37 7.68
C ASP A 129 -19.75 -5.01 7.89
N ILE A 130 -18.86 -4.93 6.89
CA ILE A 130 -17.48 -5.41 6.96
C ILE A 130 -16.62 -4.50 7.85
N TRP A 131 -16.96 -3.22 7.99
CA TRP A 131 -16.30 -2.32 8.95
C TRP A 131 -16.66 -2.64 10.40
N ALA A 132 -17.85 -3.21 10.62
CA ALA A 132 -18.36 -3.60 11.92
C ALA A 132 -17.88 -4.99 12.34
N GLN A 133 -17.43 -5.82 11.39
CA GLN A 133 -16.75 -7.06 11.72
C GLN A 133 -15.44 -6.71 12.43
N PRO A 134 -15.11 -7.38 13.55
CA PRO A 134 -13.79 -7.23 14.14
C PRO A 134 -12.81 -7.51 13.02
N HIS A 135 -11.97 -6.52 12.69
CA HIS A 135 -10.77 -6.75 11.92
C HIS A 135 -10.17 -7.98 12.60
N THR A 136 -10.06 -9.10 11.88
CA THR A 136 -9.27 -10.22 12.35
C THR A 136 -7.91 -9.59 12.49
N ALA A 137 -7.61 -9.11 13.71
CA ALA A 137 -6.39 -8.41 14.00
C ALA A 137 -5.34 -9.43 13.61
N THR A 138 -4.73 -9.23 12.44
CA THR A 138 -3.56 -9.99 12.01
C THR A 138 -2.71 -9.99 13.23
N ALA A 139 -2.58 -11.15 13.89
CA ALA A 139 -2.12 -11.25 15.25
C ALA A 139 -0.88 -10.39 15.34
N HIS A 140 -1.02 -9.17 15.89
CA HIS A 140 0.14 -8.34 16.14
C HIS A 140 0.91 -9.22 17.09
N SER A 141 2.11 -9.63 16.66
CA SER A 141 2.89 -10.62 17.38
C SER A 141 2.79 -10.27 18.85
N SER A 142 2.43 -11.22 19.69
CA SER A 142 2.28 -11.03 21.14
C SER A 142 3.58 -10.58 21.84
N GLN A 143 4.62 -10.27 21.07
CA GLN A 143 5.77 -9.51 21.51
C GLN A 143 5.27 -8.16 22.03
N GLY A 144 5.49 -7.94 23.33
CA GLY A 144 5.27 -6.65 23.96
C GLY A 144 6.10 -5.55 23.29
N PRO A 145 5.92 -4.28 23.70
CA PRO A 145 6.71 -3.19 23.16
C PRO A 145 8.20 -3.48 23.30
N VAL A 146 8.93 -3.35 22.19
CA VAL A 146 10.39 -3.45 22.20
C VAL A 146 10.96 -2.11 22.64
N SER A 147 11.76 -2.12 23.69
CA SER A 147 12.54 -0.95 24.12
C SER A 147 13.89 -0.97 23.42
N VAL A 148 14.27 0.17 22.84
CA VAL A 148 15.58 0.38 22.21
C VAL A 148 16.16 1.64 22.83
N ASP A 149 17.34 1.52 23.43
CA ASP A 149 18.09 2.65 23.94
C ASP A 149 18.88 3.29 22.80
N CYS A 150 18.89 4.62 22.73
CA CYS A 150 19.67 5.35 21.74
C CYS A 150 20.05 6.73 22.27
N ASN A 151 21.22 7.21 21.84
CA ASN A 151 21.68 8.57 22.19
C ASN A 151 20.93 9.63 21.39
N VAL A 152 20.65 9.33 20.13
CA VAL A 152 19.87 10.18 19.22
C VAL A 152 18.86 9.35 18.43
N LEU A 153 17.60 9.76 18.48
CA LEU A 153 16.49 9.18 17.71
C LEU A 153 16.14 10.09 16.53
N VAL A 154 16.22 9.56 15.31
CA VAL A 154 15.78 10.23 14.08
C VAL A 154 14.47 9.60 13.62
N ILE A 155 13.43 10.43 13.45
CA ILE A 155 12.11 9.97 12.99
C ILE A 155 11.95 10.32 11.50
N GLY A 156 11.96 9.29 10.66
CA GLY A 156 11.80 9.34 9.21
C GLY A 156 13.13 9.21 8.46
N ALA A 157 13.22 8.24 7.55
CA ALA A 157 14.40 7.99 6.71
C ALA A 157 14.36 8.71 5.36
N GLY A 158 13.72 9.89 5.31
CA GLY A 158 13.71 10.74 4.11
C GLY A 158 15.02 11.54 3.96
N PRO A 159 15.10 12.44 2.96
CA PRO A 159 16.30 13.26 2.74
C PRO A 159 16.73 14.05 3.98
N ALA A 160 15.77 14.61 4.73
CA ALA A 160 16.04 15.35 5.96
C ALA A 160 16.59 14.45 7.08
N GLY A 161 16.01 13.25 7.25
CA GLY A 161 16.48 12.30 8.27
C GLY A 161 17.87 11.77 7.97
N ILE A 162 18.13 11.38 6.72
CA ILE A 162 19.47 10.94 6.29
C ILE A 162 20.47 12.09 6.44
N SER A 163 20.12 13.31 6.04
CA SER A 163 20.97 14.49 6.23
C SER A 163 21.28 14.74 7.70
N ALA A 164 20.29 14.57 8.59
CA ALA A 164 20.51 14.70 10.03
C ALA A 164 21.49 13.64 10.54
N CYS A 165 21.32 12.37 10.14
CA CYS A 165 22.27 11.30 10.48
C CYS A 165 23.70 11.60 9.98
N MET A 166 23.83 12.12 8.76
CA MET A 166 25.13 12.50 8.20
C MET A 166 25.80 13.62 9.01
N SER A 167 25.05 14.68 9.36
CA SER A 167 25.58 15.77 10.17
C SER A 167 25.95 15.33 11.60
N LEU A 168 25.23 14.36 12.17
CA LEU A 168 25.59 13.75 13.45
C LEU A 168 26.91 12.98 13.34
N ALA A 169 27.09 12.19 12.28
CA ALA A 169 28.33 11.46 12.04
C ALA A 169 29.53 12.41 11.87
N GLU A 170 29.38 13.51 11.13
CA GLU A 170 30.42 14.56 10.98
C GLU A 170 30.79 15.22 12.32
N ALA A 171 29.83 15.32 13.24
CA ALA A 171 30.05 15.82 14.59
C ALA A 171 30.63 14.77 15.57
N GLY A 172 30.94 13.56 15.09
CA GLY A 172 31.48 12.46 15.90
C GLY A 172 30.42 11.67 16.67
N ILE A 173 29.13 11.84 16.35
CA ILE A 173 28.03 11.03 16.90
C ILE A 173 27.72 9.92 15.90
N GLU A 174 28.38 8.78 16.08
CA GLU A 174 28.29 7.64 15.14
C GLU A 174 27.05 6.76 15.36
N GLU A 175 26.39 6.88 16.52
CA GLU A 175 25.23 6.08 16.88
C GLU A 175 23.93 6.91 16.88
N CYS A 176 23.09 6.68 15.87
CA CYS A 176 21.72 7.19 15.85
C CYS A 176 20.74 6.10 15.39
N THR A 177 19.59 6.03 16.04
CA THR A 177 18.51 5.11 15.66
C THR A 177 17.53 5.82 14.74
N CYS A 178 17.25 5.27 13.56
CA CYS A 178 16.28 5.83 12.62
C CYS A 178 15.01 4.96 12.56
N ILE A 179 13.85 5.56 12.82
CA ILE A 179 12.54 4.90 12.68
C ILE A 179 11.86 5.41 11.42
N ASN A 180 11.38 4.52 10.55
CA ASN A 180 10.64 4.88 9.34
C ASN A 180 9.37 4.03 9.19
N SER A 181 8.30 4.65 8.70
CA SER A 181 7.02 3.97 8.47
C SER A 181 7.01 3.16 7.16
N THR A 182 7.88 3.51 6.21
CA THR A 182 7.96 2.82 4.91
C THR A 182 9.05 1.75 4.97
N PRO A 183 8.75 0.48 4.68
CA PRO A 183 9.79 -0.54 4.57
C PRO A 183 10.73 -0.16 3.43
N LEU A 184 12.03 -0.12 3.69
CA LEU A 184 13.03 0.09 2.66
C LEU A 184 12.97 -1.11 1.69
N SER A 185 12.91 -0.84 0.39
CA SER A 185 12.75 -1.87 -0.65
C SER A 185 13.94 -2.82 -0.82
N ASP A 186 15.04 -2.54 -0.11
CA ASP A 186 16.18 -3.45 0.07
C ASP A 186 16.26 -3.81 1.56
N THR A 187 15.50 -4.84 1.96
CA THR A 187 15.80 -5.59 3.18
C THR A 187 16.90 -6.60 2.87
N SER A 188 18.09 -6.13 2.49
CA SER A 188 19.28 -6.82 2.98
C SER A 188 19.24 -6.58 4.49
N THR A 189 18.84 -7.61 5.24
CA THR A 189 18.83 -7.62 6.68
C THR A 189 20.23 -7.27 7.18
N GLY A 190 20.48 -5.97 7.40
CA GLY A 190 21.51 -5.54 8.30
C GLY A 190 21.09 -6.04 9.67
N THR A 191 21.59 -7.21 10.04
CA THR A 191 21.59 -7.64 11.44
C THR A 191 22.15 -6.49 12.27
N PRO A 192 21.53 -6.13 13.41
CA PRO A 192 22.16 -5.24 14.35
C PRO A 192 23.47 -5.92 14.77
N THR A 193 24.61 -5.38 14.32
CA THR A 193 25.89 -5.78 14.88
C THR A 193 25.90 -5.28 16.32
N GLU A 194 25.74 -6.20 17.27
CA GLU A 194 26.11 -5.95 18.66
C GLU A 194 27.58 -5.54 18.67
N THR A 195 27.84 -4.25 18.86
CA THR A 195 29.18 -3.74 19.16
C THR A 195 29.49 -4.11 20.60
N GLY A 196 30.04 -5.31 20.79
CA GLY A 196 30.68 -5.68 22.06
C GLY A 196 31.82 -4.72 22.40
N PRO A 197 32.16 -4.54 23.70
CA PRO A 197 33.20 -3.62 24.12
C PRO A 197 34.55 -4.05 23.54
N GLY A 198 35.24 -3.10 22.89
CA GLY A 198 36.55 -3.33 22.27
C GLY A 198 37.60 -3.85 23.26
N PRO A 199 38.64 -4.57 22.78
CA PRO A 199 39.65 -5.16 23.64
C PRO A 199 40.45 -4.07 24.38
N GLN A 200 40.72 -4.33 25.66
CA GLN A 200 41.56 -3.52 26.54
C GLN A 200 43.02 -3.51 26.10
#